data_AF-A0A4P5VCT0-F1
#
_entry.id   AF-A0A4P5VCT0-F1
#
_cell.length_a   1.000
_cell.length_b   1.000
_cell.length_c   1.000
_cell.angle_alpha   90.00
_cell.angle_beta   90.00
_cell.angle_gamma   90.00
#
_symmetry.space_group_name_H-M   'P 1'
#
loop_
_entity.id
_entity.type
_entity.pdbx_description
1 polymer ?
#
loop_
_entity_poly.entity_id
_entity_poly.type
_entity_poly.pdbx_seq_one_letter_code
_entity_poly.pdbx_strand_id
1 'polypeptide(L)'
;MSLRLPGHRWRPLLALVLALGLTACGRPRPSPPPPAAPAAPPTAAPTDGPTEPQARRQLQAALASADDQFNRGENDLACGQVQRAQGLMQQRADRATPAQREQLLRFQRACSTL
;
A
#
# COMPACT_ATOMS: atom_id res chain seq x y z
N MET A 1 -13.49 -38.25 21.16
CA MET A 1 -13.73 -37.16 22.13
C MET A 1 -13.88 -35.87 21.35
N SER A 2 -15.11 -35.40 21.18
CA SER A 2 -15.44 -34.18 20.44
C SER A 2 -15.82 -33.09 21.43
N LEU A 3 -15.12 -31.96 21.40
CA LEU A 3 -15.49 -30.75 22.15
C LEU A 3 -15.98 -29.70 21.16
N ARG A 4 -17.30 -29.48 21.16
CA ARG A 4 -17.95 -28.30 20.59
C ARG A 4 -18.56 -27.51 21.74
N LEU A 5 -18.77 -26.21 21.46
CA LEU A 5 -19.64 -25.20 22.12
C LEU A 5 -18.85 -24.13 22.93
N PRO A 6 -19.44 -22.94 23.17
CA PRO A 6 -19.88 -21.93 22.19
C PRO A 6 -19.56 -20.49 22.70
N GLY A 7 -19.96 -19.45 21.96
CA GLY A 7 -20.48 -18.23 22.62
C GLY A 7 -19.78 -16.88 22.35
N HIS A 8 -20.27 -16.19 21.33
CA HIS A 8 -20.59 -14.75 21.33
C HIS A 8 -20.60 -14.07 22.70
N ARG A 9 -19.62 -13.20 23.04
CA ARG A 9 -19.77 -12.20 24.14
C ARG A 9 -18.87 -10.94 24.10
N TRP A 10 -18.27 -10.53 22.98
CA TRP A 10 -17.33 -9.39 22.98
C TRP A 10 -17.91 -8.04 22.51
N ARG A 11 -19.24 -7.85 22.61
CA ARG A 11 -19.96 -6.64 22.13
C ARG A 11 -20.52 -5.64 23.18
N PRO A 12 -20.13 -5.58 24.48
CA PRO A 12 -20.65 -4.52 25.36
C PRO A 12 -19.61 -3.49 25.86
N LEU A 13 -18.35 -3.49 25.41
CA LEU A 13 -17.34 -2.53 25.90
C LEU A 13 -17.45 -1.10 25.30
N LEU A 14 -18.40 -0.87 24.38
CA LEU A 14 -18.49 0.37 23.61
C LEU A 14 -19.40 1.45 24.23
N ALA A 15 -19.95 1.24 25.43
CA ALA A 15 -21.04 2.08 25.96
C ALA A 15 -20.73 2.87 27.25
N LEU A 16 -19.54 2.81 27.85
CA LEU A 16 -19.34 3.29 29.24
C LEU A 16 -18.32 4.44 29.46
N VAL A 17 -17.79 5.12 28.44
CA VAL A 17 -16.85 6.25 28.64
C VAL A 17 -17.39 7.56 28.06
N LEU A 18 -18.72 7.66 27.90
CA LEU A 18 -19.41 8.82 27.34
C LEU A 18 -19.95 9.80 28.40
N ALA A 19 -19.57 9.66 29.66
CA ALA A 19 -20.05 10.52 30.73
C ALA A 19 -18.96 10.75 31.77
N LEU A 20 -18.39 11.96 31.77
CA LEU A 20 -17.79 12.71 32.90
C LEU A 20 -16.60 13.53 32.38
N GLY A 21 -16.84 14.78 32.02
CA GLY A 21 -15.78 15.73 31.67
C GLY A 21 -16.25 17.13 31.32
N LEU A 22 -17.45 17.53 31.77
CA LEU A 22 -17.91 18.92 31.74
C LEU A 22 -17.35 19.64 32.96
N THR A 23 -16.29 20.44 32.82
CA THR A 23 -15.98 21.58 33.71
C THR A 23 -14.74 22.31 33.21
N ALA A 24 -14.92 23.42 32.49
CA ALA A 24 -14.16 24.67 32.66
C ALA A 24 -14.54 25.69 31.57
N CYS A 25 -15.34 26.69 31.97
CA CYS A 25 -15.55 27.93 31.25
C CYS A 25 -14.23 28.67 31.03
N GLY A 26 -13.95 29.05 29.78
CA GLY A 26 -12.90 30.01 29.42
C GLY A 26 -13.38 30.88 28.25
N ARG A 27 -13.42 32.21 28.46
CA ARG A 27 -13.83 33.25 27.51
C ARG A 27 -13.21 33.09 26.10
N PRO A 28 -13.93 33.37 25.01
CA PRO A 28 -13.33 33.46 23.68
C PRO A 28 -12.52 34.76 23.57
N ARG A 29 -11.20 34.63 23.49
CA ARG A 29 -10.29 35.67 23.00
C ARG A 29 -10.33 35.62 21.47
N PRO A 30 -10.44 36.74 20.73
CA PRO A 30 -10.33 36.72 19.28
C PRO A 30 -8.93 36.24 18.90
N SER A 31 -8.87 35.08 18.24
CA SER A 31 -7.63 34.53 17.70
C SER A 31 -7.31 35.28 16.39
N PRO A 32 -6.05 35.70 16.17
CA PRO A 32 -5.63 36.37 14.95
C PRO A 32 -5.86 35.50 13.70
N PRO A 33 -6.00 36.11 12.50
CA PRO A 33 -6.21 35.37 11.27
C PRO A 33 -5.06 34.36 11.05
N PRO A 34 -5.36 33.16 10.55
CA PRO A 34 -4.32 32.17 10.28
C PRO A 34 -3.36 32.71 9.21
N PRO A 35 -2.05 32.47 9.35
CA PRO A 35 -1.13 32.66 8.24
C PRO A 35 -1.58 31.79 7.07
N ALA A 36 -1.47 32.34 5.85
CA ALA A 36 -1.88 31.70 4.61
C ALA A 36 -1.51 30.21 4.60
N ALA A 37 -2.52 29.36 4.42
CA ALA A 37 -2.31 27.93 4.30
C ALA A 37 -1.25 27.68 3.21
N PRO A 38 -0.27 26.79 3.43
CA PRO A 38 0.59 26.33 2.35
C PRO A 38 -0.30 25.81 1.24
N ALA A 39 -0.02 26.28 0.01
CA ALA A 39 -0.78 25.98 -1.19
C ALA A 39 -1.15 24.50 -1.21
N ALA A 40 -2.46 24.22 -1.36
CA ALA A 40 -2.93 22.88 -1.61
C ALA A 40 -2.08 22.26 -2.73
N PRO A 41 -1.60 21.01 -2.58
CA PRO A 41 -0.97 20.33 -3.70
C PRO A 41 -1.97 20.35 -4.86
N PRO A 42 -1.53 20.61 -6.10
CA PRO A 42 -2.45 20.62 -7.23
C PRO A 42 -3.17 19.28 -7.25
N THR A 43 -4.51 19.34 -7.21
CA THR A 43 -5.36 18.20 -7.52
C THR A 43 -4.93 17.70 -8.88
N ALA A 44 -4.14 16.63 -8.91
CA ALA A 44 -3.82 15.96 -10.14
C ALA A 44 -5.14 15.49 -10.73
N ALA A 45 -5.54 16.10 -11.85
CA ALA A 45 -6.61 15.57 -12.68
C ALA A 45 -6.36 14.06 -12.91
N PRO A 46 -7.40 13.23 -13.05
CA PRO A 46 -7.22 11.83 -13.39
C PRO A 46 -6.65 11.75 -14.81
N THR A 47 -5.33 11.82 -14.93
CA THR A 47 -4.63 11.58 -16.18
C THR A 47 -4.64 10.08 -16.42
N ASP A 48 -5.30 9.70 -17.50
CA ASP A 48 -5.31 8.36 -18.09
C ASP A 48 -3.91 7.74 -18.07
N GLY A 49 -3.71 6.80 -17.15
CA GLY A 49 -2.53 5.94 -17.05
C GLY A 49 -1.26 6.59 -16.47
N PRO A 50 -0.39 5.78 -15.83
CA PRO A 50 0.90 6.26 -15.36
C PRO A 50 1.73 6.78 -16.55
N THR A 51 2.30 7.96 -16.35
CA THR A 51 3.31 8.52 -17.25
C THR A 51 4.46 7.52 -17.44
N GLU A 52 5.16 7.56 -18.58
CA GLU A 52 6.23 6.60 -18.86
C GLU A 52 7.29 6.47 -17.73
N PRO A 53 7.79 7.57 -17.14
CA PRO A 53 8.72 7.50 -16.01
C PRO A 53 8.09 6.84 -14.77
N GLN A 54 6.78 7.00 -14.57
CA GLN A 54 6.06 6.40 -13.46
C GLN A 54 5.90 4.89 -13.64
N ALA A 55 5.53 4.43 -14.85
CA ALA A 55 5.40 3.00 -15.14
C ALA A 55 6.74 2.26 -14.96
N ARG A 56 7.85 2.87 -15.41
CA ARG A 56 9.19 2.28 -15.23
C ARG A 56 9.62 2.23 -13.77
N ARG A 57 9.30 3.26 -12.97
CA ARG A 57 9.51 3.26 -11.52
C ARG A 57 8.66 2.20 -10.82
N GLN A 58 7.40 2.03 -11.22
CA GLN A 58 6.51 1.00 -10.67
C GLN A 58 7.04 -0.41 -10.96
N LEU A 59 7.50 -0.68 -12.18
CA LEU A 59 8.13 -1.95 -12.53
C LEU A 59 9.39 -2.21 -11.69
N GLN A 60 10.26 -1.20 -11.56
CA GLN A 60 11.47 -1.32 -10.76
C GLN A 60 11.16 -1.56 -9.28
N ALA A 61 10.16 -0.87 -8.72
CA ALA A 61 9.72 -1.08 -7.35
C ALA A 61 9.14 -2.48 -7.12
N ALA A 62 8.37 -3.01 -8.08
CA ALA A 62 7.84 -4.36 -8.00
C ALA A 62 8.95 -5.42 -8.04
N LEU A 63 9.96 -5.25 -8.91
CA LEU A 63 11.12 -6.13 -8.98
C LEU A 63 11.99 -6.07 -7.71
N ALA A 64 12.21 -4.88 -7.16
CA ALA A 64 12.94 -4.71 -5.91
C ALA A 64 12.20 -5.34 -4.73
N SER A 65 10.87 -5.19 -4.67
CA SER A 65 10.05 -5.83 -3.64
C SER A 65 10.03 -7.35 -3.79
N ALA A 66 10.04 -7.89 -5.01
CA ALA A 66 10.13 -9.33 -5.23
C ALA A 66 11.46 -9.88 -4.72
N ASP A 67 12.58 -9.22 -5.04
CA ASP A 67 13.92 -9.59 -4.56
C ASP A 67 13.99 -9.66 -3.03
N ASP A 68 13.52 -8.60 -2.39
CA ASP A 68 13.48 -8.46 -0.95
C ASP A 68 12.60 -9.54 -0.27
N GLN A 69 11.47 -9.91 -0.88
CA GLN A 69 10.61 -10.98 -0.39
C GLN A 69 11.23 -12.37 -0.60
N PHE A 70 11.89 -12.63 -1.73
CA PHE A 70 12.65 -13.87 -1.92
C PHE A 70 13.76 -14.01 -0.88
N ASN A 71 14.48 -12.93 -0.58
CA ASN A 71 15.55 -12.93 0.43
C ASN A 71 15.02 -13.19 1.85
N ARG A 72 13.75 -12.87 2.13
CA ARG A 72 13.07 -13.21 3.39
C ARG A 72 12.43 -14.60 3.40
N GLY A 73 12.42 -15.31 2.27
CA GLY A 73 11.70 -16.59 2.13
C GLY A 73 10.18 -16.44 1.98
N GLU A 74 9.67 -15.23 1.75
CA GLU A 74 8.24 -14.95 1.51
C GLU A 74 7.87 -15.24 0.04
N ASN A 75 8.09 -16.48 -0.38
CA ASN A 75 8.04 -16.92 -1.78
C ASN A 75 6.68 -16.65 -2.47
N ASP A 76 5.57 -16.89 -1.79
CA ASP A 76 4.22 -16.63 -2.33
C ASP A 76 4.00 -15.14 -2.60
N LEU A 77 4.42 -14.28 -1.67
CA LEU A 77 4.33 -12.82 -1.83
C LEU A 77 5.24 -12.35 -2.95
N ALA A 78 6.47 -12.89 -3.01
CA ALA A 78 7.45 -12.58 -4.04
C ALA A 78 6.88 -12.90 -5.43
N CYS A 79 6.28 -14.09 -5.60
CA CYS A 79 5.65 -14.47 -6.86
C CYS A 79 4.42 -13.62 -7.21
N GLY A 80 3.65 -13.18 -6.21
CA GLY A 80 2.62 -12.15 -6.42
C GLY A 80 3.19 -10.83 -6.97
N GLN A 81 4.37 -10.41 -6.52
CA GLN A 81 5.06 -9.24 -7.07
C GLN A 81 5.57 -9.45 -8.49
N VAL A 82 6.12 -10.63 -8.78
CA VAL A 82 6.57 -11.01 -10.12
C VAL A 82 5.42 -10.98 -11.10
N GLN A 83 4.25 -11.47 -10.70
CA GLN A 83 3.06 -11.49 -11.55
C GLN A 83 2.53 -10.06 -11.82
N ARG A 84 2.54 -9.18 -10.81
CA ARG A 84 2.24 -7.75 -11.00
C ARG A 84 3.24 -7.07 -11.94
N ALA A 85 4.53 -7.32 -11.75
CA ALA A 85 5.59 -6.80 -12.61
C ALA A 85 5.44 -7.30 -14.06
N GLN A 86 5.03 -8.55 -14.24
CA GLN A 86 4.74 -9.12 -15.56
C GLN A 86 3.53 -8.42 -16.21
N GLY A 87 2.47 -8.15 -15.47
CA GLY A 87 1.32 -7.38 -15.96
C GLY A 87 1.71 -5.96 -16.41
N LEU A 88 2.56 -5.28 -15.65
CA LEU A 88 3.13 -3.98 -16.02
C LEU A 88 3.96 -4.07 -17.31
N MET A 89 4.74 -5.15 -17.45
CA MET A 89 5.54 -5.40 -18.64
C MET A 89 4.69 -5.72 -19.88
N GLN A 90 3.64 -6.53 -19.76
CA GLN A 90 2.79 -6.89 -20.91
C GLN A 90 2.07 -5.66 -21.49
N GLN A 91 1.66 -4.72 -20.64
CA GLN A 91 1.02 -3.48 -21.08
C GLN A 91 2.00 -2.52 -21.78
N ARG A 92 3.31 -2.65 -21.53
CA ARG A 92 4.34 -1.64 -21.84
C ARG A 92 5.69 -2.30 -22.19
N ALA A 93 5.67 -3.37 -23.00
CA ALA A 93 6.82 -4.26 -23.19
C ALA A 93 8.06 -3.56 -23.79
N ASP A 94 7.84 -2.53 -24.59
CA ASP A 94 8.88 -1.74 -25.25
C ASP A 94 9.56 -0.73 -24.31
N ARG A 95 9.02 -0.54 -23.09
CA ARG A 95 9.45 0.48 -22.13
C ARG A 95 10.25 -0.07 -20.95
N ALA A 96 10.37 -1.39 -20.85
CA ALA A 96 11.22 -2.07 -19.87
C ALA A 96 12.65 -2.16 -20.40
N THR A 97 13.65 -1.89 -19.54
CA THR A 97 15.05 -2.08 -19.96
C THR A 97 15.37 -3.57 -20.12
N PRO A 98 16.40 -3.91 -20.92
CA PRO A 98 16.89 -5.29 -21.01
C PRO A 98 17.20 -5.91 -19.64
N ALA A 99 17.81 -5.13 -18.74
CA ALA A 99 18.11 -5.57 -17.38
C ALA A 99 16.85 -5.89 -16.56
N GLN A 100 15.79 -5.06 -16.66
CA GLN A 100 14.52 -5.32 -15.98
C GLN A 100 13.83 -6.58 -16.51
N ARG A 101 13.87 -6.79 -17.83
CA ARG A 101 13.36 -8.01 -18.48
C ARG A 101 14.10 -9.25 -17.98
N GLU A 102 15.42 -9.22 -17.96
CA GLU A 102 16.23 -10.34 -17.49
C GLU A 102 15.96 -10.65 -16.01
N GLN A 103 15.87 -9.61 -15.17
CA GLN A 103 15.56 -9.76 -13.75
C GLN A 103 14.18 -10.40 -13.53
N LEU A 104 13.16 -9.94 -14.28
CA LEU A 104 11.84 -10.55 -14.23
C LEU A 104 11.87 -12.03 -14.65
N LEU A 105 12.61 -12.38 -15.70
CA LEU A 105 12.76 -13.78 -16.14
C LEU A 105 13.47 -14.65 -15.10
N ARG A 106 14.42 -14.08 -14.35
CA ARG A 106 15.08 -14.78 -13.25
C ARG A 106 14.10 -15.10 -12.13
N PHE A 107 13.27 -14.14 -11.73
CA PHE A 107 12.24 -14.37 -10.73
C PHE A 107 11.11 -15.28 -11.20
N GLN A 108 10.71 -15.22 -12.47
CA GLN A 108 9.73 -16.16 -13.02
C GLN A 108 10.23 -17.61 -12.93
N ARG A 109 11.52 -17.83 -13.22
CA ARG A 109 12.13 -19.16 -13.05
C ARG A 109 12.14 -19.61 -11.60
N ALA A 110 12.48 -18.72 -10.66
CA ALA A 110 12.39 -19.01 -9.23
C ALA A 110 10.96 -19.40 -8.81
N CYS A 111 9.95 -18.67 -9.29
CA CYS A 111 8.54 -18.99 -9.06
C CYS A 111 8.10 -20.32 -9.65
N SER A 112 8.67 -20.76 -10.77
CA SER A 112 8.32 -22.04 -11.39
C SER A 112 8.92 -23.26 -10.69
N THR A 113 9.85 -23.06 -9.76
CA THR A 113 10.53 -24.13 -9.01
C THR A 113 10.06 -24.28 -7.57
N LEU A 114 9.16 -23.40 -7.13
CA LEU A 114 8.54 -23.42 -5.81
C LEU A 114 7.33 -24.36 -5.81
#